data_AF-A0A3R7G438-F1
#
_entry.id   AF-A0A3R7G438-F1
#
_cell.length_a   1.000
_cell.length_b   1.000
_cell.length_c   1.000
_cell.angle_alpha   90.00
_cell.angle_beta   90.00
_cell.angle_gamma   90.00
#
_symmetry.space_group_name_H-M   'P 1'
#
loop_
_entity.id
_entity.type
_entity.pdbx_description
1 polymer ?
#
loop_
_entity_poly.entity_id
_entity_poly.type
_entity_poly.pdbx_seq_one_letter_code
_entity_poly.pdbx_strand_id
1 'polypeptide(L)'
;MSAVADVTVFLLLVGAAAGTLVSGVSVEKPAATTSPAADHASTLATSTASVEYDLLVPPSEYGRPPDHATRRQRTSHGTVAGLLGEAAMSGVTVDGERVSSAGTDFESRVAAVTRDRLHSRGHRTSVCVTWTPYPGAPVRGEYRVGDRPPDTVDVRAATVTVPSGMENVSEPAREAADTGGYDGVSTVVARSVVDGLFPPAQSRYALRGDYPSAVLMAARYERMAGLTGTSVAVERQSTVEMNRDLTPALATRLRTDMRSRYDSPADAARAVRVSRVRVTVRTWSP
;
A
#
# COMPACT_ATOMS: atom_id res chain seq x y z
N MET A 1 -34.78 11.49 -14.44
CA MET A 1 -35.05 11.68 -13.00
C MET A 1 -35.07 10.29 -12.37
N SER A 2 -33.90 9.78 -11.96
CA SER A 2 -33.74 8.49 -11.27
C SER A 2 -32.56 8.60 -10.32
N ALA A 3 -32.81 9.27 -9.21
CA ALA A 3 -31.94 9.32 -8.03
C ALA A 3 -32.57 8.44 -6.94
N VAL A 4 -32.93 7.21 -7.27
CA VAL A 4 -33.49 6.21 -6.35
C VAL A 4 -33.20 4.84 -6.97
N ALA A 5 -32.48 3.97 -6.26
CA ALA A 5 -31.74 2.78 -6.74
C ALA A 5 -30.40 3.16 -7.41
N ASP A 6 -29.34 3.43 -6.65
CA ASP A 6 -28.61 2.37 -5.96
C ASP A 6 -28.10 2.86 -4.59
N VAL A 7 -28.99 2.76 -3.60
CA VAL A 7 -28.75 3.05 -2.17
C VAL A 7 -28.42 1.75 -1.42
N THR A 8 -28.04 0.69 -2.16
CA THR A 8 -27.88 -0.68 -1.63
C THR A 8 -26.43 -1.19 -1.70
N VAL A 9 -25.44 -0.29 -1.61
CA VAL A 9 -24.06 -0.63 -1.18
C VAL A 9 -23.56 0.42 -0.18
N PHE A 10 -24.37 0.70 0.85
CA PHE A 10 -23.96 1.52 2.00
C PHE A 10 -23.90 0.75 3.34
N LEU A 11 -24.27 -0.54 3.42
CA LEU A 11 -24.20 -1.26 4.70
C LEU A 11 -23.79 -2.73 4.53
N LEU A 12 -22.52 -2.94 4.17
CA LEU A 12 -21.79 -4.14 4.58
C LEU A 12 -20.72 -3.75 5.61
N LEU A 13 -21.26 -3.47 6.81
CA LEU A 13 -20.75 -3.85 8.12
C LEU A 13 -19.51 -3.12 8.67
N VAL A 14 -19.80 -1.94 9.22
CA VAL A 14 -19.23 -1.48 10.50
C VAL A 14 -19.31 -2.60 11.53
N GLY A 15 -18.16 -2.97 12.09
CA GLY A 15 -18.04 -3.75 13.31
C GLY A 15 -16.93 -3.16 14.15
N ALA A 16 -17.27 -2.18 14.99
CA ALA A 16 -16.48 -1.92 16.18
C ALA A 16 -16.51 -3.20 17.03
N ALA A 17 -15.49 -4.05 16.90
CA ALA A 17 -15.12 -4.94 17.97
C ALA A 17 -14.30 -4.11 18.97
N ALA A 18 -15.02 -3.40 19.85
CA ALA A 18 -14.61 -3.32 21.24
C ALA A 18 -14.74 -4.73 21.84
N GLY A 19 -13.88 -5.64 21.38
CA GLY A 19 -13.60 -6.87 22.09
C GLY A 19 -12.56 -6.51 23.13
N THR A 20 -12.93 -6.62 24.41
CA THR A 20 -11.99 -6.79 25.51
C THR A 20 -11.21 -8.09 25.28
N LEU A 21 -10.27 -8.09 24.35
CA LEU A 21 -9.11 -8.95 24.45
C LEU A 21 -8.08 -8.16 25.24
N VAL A 22 -7.96 -8.56 26.49
CA VAL A 22 -6.74 -8.37 27.29
C VAL A 22 -5.61 -9.06 26.52
N SER A 23 -5.05 -8.34 25.57
CA SER A 23 -3.78 -8.62 24.92
C SER A 23 -3.20 -7.26 24.65
N GLY A 24 -2.43 -6.79 25.62
CA GLY A 24 -2.00 -5.41 25.72
C GLY A 24 -1.48 -4.90 24.38
N VAL A 25 -2.04 -3.77 23.93
CA VAL A 25 -1.26 -2.83 23.14
C VAL A 25 -0.05 -2.52 24.01
N SER A 26 1.05 -3.23 23.78
CA SER A 26 2.33 -2.89 24.37
C SER A 26 2.80 -1.65 23.63
N VAL A 27 2.22 -0.51 24.02
CA VAL A 27 2.99 0.71 24.05
C VAL A 27 4.06 0.42 25.09
N GLU A 28 5.24 -0.02 24.64
CA GLU A 28 6.41 0.05 25.49
C GLU A 28 6.46 1.49 26.00
N LYS A 29 6.25 1.66 27.31
CA LYS A 29 6.00 2.95 27.95
C LYS A 29 7.33 3.48 28.45
N PRO A 30 7.97 4.48 27.81
CA PRO A 30 8.93 5.30 28.51
C PRO A 30 8.19 6.33 29.36
N ALA A 31 8.84 6.77 30.42
CA ALA A 31 8.34 7.72 31.40
C ALA A 31 7.67 8.97 30.78
N ALA A 32 6.74 9.55 31.55
CA ALA A 32 5.96 10.72 31.22
C ALA A 32 6.82 11.96 30.90
N THR A 33 7.20 12.08 29.64
CA THR A 33 7.34 13.33 28.88
C THR A 33 6.66 13.07 27.55
N THR A 34 5.54 13.73 27.26
CA THR A 34 4.79 13.48 26.04
C THR A 34 5.68 13.77 24.82
N SER A 35 6.02 12.72 24.07
CA SER A 35 6.90 12.84 22.90
C SER A 35 6.11 13.48 21.75
N PRO A 36 6.58 14.60 21.16
CA PRO A 36 5.88 15.23 20.02
C PRO A 36 5.62 14.25 18.87
N ALA A 37 6.53 13.30 18.64
CA ALA A 37 6.33 12.24 17.64
C ALA A 37 5.15 11.32 17.99
N ALA A 38 4.97 10.98 19.27
CA ALA A 38 3.87 10.13 19.73
C ALA A 38 2.51 10.85 19.63
N ASP A 39 2.47 12.14 19.99
CA ASP A 39 1.28 12.97 19.82
C ASP A 39 0.90 13.08 18.35
N HIS A 40 1.85 13.44 17.49
CA HIS A 40 1.64 13.50 16.05
C HIS A 40 1.17 12.15 15.47
N ALA A 41 1.76 11.03 15.90
CA ALA A 41 1.35 9.71 15.46
C ALA A 41 -0.09 9.38 15.90
N SER A 42 -0.47 9.74 17.13
CA SER A 42 -1.84 9.62 17.64
C SER A 42 -2.82 10.50 16.85
N THR A 43 -2.44 11.74 16.54
CA THR A 43 -3.22 12.65 15.69
C THR A 43 -3.46 12.06 14.31
N LEU A 44 -2.44 11.51 13.65
CA LEU A 44 -2.61 10.88 12.33
C LEU A 44 -3.52 9.65 12.39
N ALA A 45 -3.43 8.86 13.45
CA ALA A 45 -4.22 7.63 13.60
C ALA A 45 -5.70 7.91 13.86
N THR A 46 -6.05 9.07 14.44
CA THR A 46 -7.42 9.39 14.88
C THR A 46 -8.08 10.48 14.05
N SER A 47 -7.32 11.40 13.46
CA SER A 47 -7.85 12.47 12.61
C SER A 47 -8.30 11.91 11.26
N THR A 48 -9.50 12.29 10.84
CA THR A 48 -10.06 11.93 9.54
C THR A 48 -9.88 13.05 8.52
N ALA A 49 -9.84 12.67 7.25
CA ALA A 49 -9.81 13.59 6.11
C ALA A 49 -10.53 12.99 4.90
N SER A 50 -10.97 13.89 4.02
CA SER A 50 -11.43 13.58 2.67
C SER A 50 -10.44 14.19 1.69
N VAL A 51 -9.95 13.38 0.75
CA VAL A 51 -8.97 13.81 -0.24
C VAL A 51 -9.57 13.66 -1.62
N GLU A 52 -9.80 14.79 -2.27
CA GLU A 52 -10.15 14.86 -3.68
C GLU A 52 -8.88 14.92 -4.52
N TYR A 53 -8.82 14.11 -5.57
CA TYR A 53 -7.64 14.01 -6.44
C TYR A 53 -8.00 13.59 -7.85
N ASP A 54 -7.09 13.90 -8.76
CA ASP A 54 -7.17 13.49 -10.16
C ASP A 54 -6.35 12.23 -10.43
N LEU A 55 -6.92 11.30 -11.21
CA LEU A 55 -6.15 10.18 -11.75
C LEU A 55 -5.31 10.63 -12.95
N LEU A 56 -4.00 10.41 -12.89
CA LEU A 56 -3.10 10.70 -14.01
C LEU A 56 -3.11 9.54 -15.02
N VAL A 57 -3.57 9.82 -16.24
CA VAL A 57 -3.59 8.84 -17.33
C VAL A 57 -2.28 8.91 -18.10
N PRO A 58 -1.46 7.83 -18.14
CA PRO A 58 -0.25 7.83 -18.95
C PRO A 58 -0.61 7.84 -20.44
N PRO A 59 0.28 8.35 -21.30
CA PRO A 59 0.17 8.11 -22.74
C PRO A 59 0.08 6.60 -23.00
N SER A 60 -0.94 6.15 -23.73
CA SER A 60 -1.17 4.73 -23.99
C SER A 60 -1.55 4.50 -25.45
N GLU A 61 -1.25 3.30 -25.97
CA GLU A 61 -1.70 2.86 -27.30
C GLU A 61 -3.23 2.69 -27.36
N TYR A 62 -3.88 2.56 -26.20
CA TYR A 62 -5.33 2.41 -26.03
C TYR A 62 -6.15 3.69 -26.27
N GLY A 63 -5.52 4.75 -26.77
CA GLY A 63 -6.19 5.96 -27.25
C GLY A 63 -5.65 7.25 -26.65
N ARG A 64 -5.70 8.33 -27.44
CA ARG A 64 -5.47 9.69 -26.94
C ARG A 64 -6.63 10.05 -25.98
N PRO A 65 -6.35 10.63 -24.80
CA PRO A 65 -7.39 11.16 -23.95
C PRO A 65 -8.31 12.12 -24.73
N PRO A 66 -9.64 12.03 -24.62
CA PRO A 66 -10.50 13.17 -24.92
C PRO A 66 -10.04 14.38 -24.09
N ASP A 67 -10.09 15.60 -24.64
CA ASP A 67 -9.58 16.82 -23.97
C ASP A 67 -10.18 17.05 -22.57
N HIS A 68 -11.41 16.57 -22.33
CA HIS A 68 -12.10 16.65 -21.05
C HIS A 68 -11.86 15.46 -20.10
N ALA A 69 -11.10 14.46 -20.51
CA ALA A 69 -11.07 13.16 -19.86
C ALA A 69 -9.70 12.83 -19.21
N THR A 70 -8.65 13.61 -19.47
CA THR A 70 -7.31 13.41 -18.87
C THR A 70 -7.29 13.41 -17.35
N ARG A 71 -8.38 13.85 -16.70
CA ARG A 71 -8.52 13.91 -15.24
C ARG A 71 -9.89 13.38 -14.84
N ARG A 72 -9.91 12.26 -14.13
CA ARG A 72 -11.10 11.78 -13.42
C ARG A 72 -10.93 12.07 -11.95
N GLN A 73 -11.78 12.94 -11.43
CA GLN A 73 -11.81 13.27 -10.01
C GLN A 73 -12.30 12.05 -9.21
N ARG A 74 -11.62 11.77 -8.11
CA ARG A 74 -11.94 10.73 -7.14
C ARG A 74 -11.83 11.33 -5.74
N THR A 75 -12.54 10.72 -4.80
CA THR A 75 -12.47 11.09 -3.39
C THR A 75 -12.18 9.86 -2.54
N SER A 76 -11.14 9.93 -1.73
CA SER A 76 -10.84 8.93 -0.70
C SER A 76 -11.09 9.52 0.69
N HIS A 77 -11.54 8.68 1.62
CA HIS A 77 -11.91 9.08 2.97
C HIS A 77 -11.31 8.10 3.97
N GLY A 78 -10.80 8.62 5.10
CA GLY A 78 -10.25 7.76 6.13
C GLY A 78 -9.50 8.55 7.18
N THR A 79 -8.80 7.84 8.06
CA THR A 79 -7.82 8.48 8.95
C THR A 79 -6.62 8.94 8.13
N VAL A 80 -5.91 9.99 8.57
CA VAL A 80 -4.73 10.46 7.84
C VAL A 80 -3.66 9.37 7.77
N ALA A 81 -3.49 8.57 8.83
CA ALA A 81 -2.61 7.39 8.81
C ALA A 81 -3.05 6.34 7.78
N GLY A 82 -4.37 6.11 7.64
CA GLY A 82 -4.91 5.21 6.62
C GLY A 82 -4.64 5.71 5.20
N LEU A 83 -4.92 6.99 4.94
CA LEU A 83 -4.66 7.64 3.65
C LEU A 83 -3.17 7.67 3.30
N LEU A 84 -2.30 7.85 4.29
CA LEU A 84 -0.85 7.70 4.13
C LEU A 84 -0.45 6.28 3.73
N GLY A 85 -1.12 5.27 4.30
CA GLY A 85 -0.97 3.88 3.91
C GLY A 85 -1.40 3.64 2.46
N GLU A 86 -2.57 4.12 2.07
CA GLU A 86 -3.06 4.06 0.69
C GLU A 86 -2.11 4.76 -0.29
N ALA A 87 -1.54 5.92 0.08
CA ALA A 87 -0.57 6.65 -0.73
C ALA A 87 0.74 5.87 -0.92
N ALA A 88 1.20 5.13 0.09
CA ALA A 88 2.34 4.22 -0.08
C ALA A 88 2.00 3.04 -1.01
N MET A 89 0.76 2.54 -0.97
CA MET A 89 0.31 1.46 -1.83
C MET A 89 0.03 1.90 -3.28
N SER A 90 -0.36 3.15 -3.52
CA SER A 90 -0.48 3.71 -4.88
C SER A 90 0.87 3.84 -5.57
N GLY A 91 1.93 4.03 -4.78
CA GLY A 91 3.31 4.16 -5.22
C GLY A 91 4.15 2.89 -5.19
N VAL A 92 3.54 1.70 -5.23
CA VAL A 92 4.29 0.44 -5.21
C VAL A 92 5.28 0.36 -6.37
N THR A 93 6.47 -0.12 -6.03
CA THR A 93 7.60 -0.35 -6.92
C THR A 93 8.00 -1.82 -6.92
N VAL A 94 8.57 -2.27 -8.04
CA VAL A 94 9.30 -3.54 -8.17
C VAL A 94 10.72 -3.17 -8.59
N ASP A 95 11.72 -3.52 -7.77
CA ASP A 95 13.13 -3.14 -7.95
C ASP A 95 13.36 -1.63 -8.15
N GLY A 96 12.58 -0.83 -7.43
CA GLY A 96 12.64 0.63 -7.49
C GLY A 96 11.88 1.24 -8.66
N GLU A 97 11.38 0.43 -9.60
CA GLU A 97 10.56 0.92 -10.69
C GLU A 97 9.06 0.90 -10.35
N ARG A 98 8.39 2.01 -10.61
CA ARG A 98 6.98 2.19 -10.24
C ARG A 98 6.03 1.36 -11.11
N VAL A 99 5.00 0.79 -10.49
CA VAL A 99 3.95 0.02 -11.15
C VAL A 99 2.85 0.92 -11.74
N SER A 100 2.56 2.07 -11.12
CA SER A 100 1.58 3.03 -11.65
C SER A 100 1.89 4.47 -11.20
N SER A 101 1.70 5.43 -12.10
CA SER A 101 1.75 6.87 -11.81
C SER A 101 0.38 7.48 -11.54
N ALA A 102 -0.71 6.71 -11.65
CA ALA A 102 -2.07 7.23 -11.62
C ALA A 102 -2.43 7.95 -10.31
N GLY A 103 -1.83 7.51 -9.19
CA GLY A 103 -2.05 8.07 -7.85
C GLY A 103 -1.16 9.24 -7.47
N THR A 104 -0.39 9.84 -8.39
CA THR A 104 0.58 10.89 -8.02
C THR A 104 -0.08 12.16 -7.45
N ASP A 105 -1.26 12.55 -7.94
CA ASP A 105 -2.02 13.66 -7.35
C ASP A 105 -2.58 13.27 -5.98
N PHE A 106 -3.13 12.06 -5.83
CA PHE A 106 -3.57 11.54 -4.52
C PHE A 106 -2.46 11.62 -3.48
N GLU A 107 -1.27 11.13 -3.82
CA GLU A 107 -0.08 11.22 -3.01
C GLU A 107 0.25 12.69 -2.64
N SER A 108 0.19 13.61 -3.60
CA SER A 108 0.46 15.03 -3.34
C SER A 108 -0.56 15.66 -2.38
N ARG A 109 -1.84 15.31 -2.54
CA ARG A 109 -2.94 15.82 -1.70
C ARG A 109 -2.89 15.27 -0.28
N VAL A 110 -2.59 13.98 -0.11
CA VAL A 110 -2.36 13.37 1.21
C VAL A 110 -1.16 14.03 1.91
N ALA A 111 -0.10 14.39 1.17
CA ALA A 111 1.04 15.13 1.71
C ALA A 111 0.61 16.49 2.27
N ALA A 112 -0.20 17.24 1.50
CA ALA A 112 -0.70 18.54 1.91
C ALA A 112 -1.54 18.46 3.19
N VAL A 113 -2.50 17.53 3.24
CA VAL A 113 -3.31 17.27 4.44
C VAL A 113 -2.44 16.88 5.63
N THR A 114 -1.45 16.01 5.43
CA THR A 114 -0.54 15.58 6.50
C THR A 114 0.27 16.75 7.05
N ARG A 115 0.81 17.63 6.20
CA ARG A 115 1.57 18.81 6.64
C ARG A 115 0.70 19.78 7.42
N ASP A 116 -0.54 20.00 6.99
CA ASP A 116 -1.50 20.85 7.69
C ASP A 116 -1.79 20.34 9.10
N ARG A 117 -2.02 19.02 9.23
CA ARG A 117 -2.30 18.37 10.53
C ARG A 117 -1.12 18.34 11.49
N LEU A 118 0.11 18.24 10.97
CA LEU A 118 1.32 18.11 11.77
C LEU A 118 2.09 19.43 11.93
N HIS A 119 1.49 20.54 11.50
CA HIS A 119 2.12 21.84 11.66
C HIS A 119 2.22 22.19 13.15
N SER A 120 3.44 22.22 13.67
CA SER A 120 3.73 22.65 15.04
C SER A 120 4.93 23.59 15.07
N ARG A 121 4.89 24.58 15.96
CA ARG A 121 6.01 25.51 16.17
C ARG A 121 7.07 24.83 17.03
N GLY A 122 8.34 25.09 16.71
CA GLY A 122 9.48 24.65 17.54
C GLY A 122 10.07 23.28 17.20
N HIS A 123 9.46 22.51 16.28
CA HIS A 123 9.99 21.21 15.84
C HIS A 123 9.76 21.00 14.35
N ARG A 124 10.67 20.27 13.70
CA ARG A 124 10.46 19.73 12.34
C ARG A 124 9.87 18.33 12.45
N THR A 125 9.05 17.96 11.46
CA THR A 125 8.39 16.66 11.39
C THR A 125 8.65 15.98 10.05
N SER A 126 8.90 14.68 10.10
CA SER A 126 8.98 13.78 8.95
C SER A 126 8.06 12.60 9.17
N VAL A 127 7.27 12.26 8.17
CA VAL A 127 6.47 11.03 8.17
C VAL A 127 7.03 10.12 7.10
N CYS A 128 7.40 8.91 7.49
CA CYS A 128 7.90 7.88 6.59
C CYS A 128 6.94 6.69 6.64
N VAL A 129 6.31 6.41 5.52
CA VAL A 129 5.39 5.29 5.35
C VAL A 129 6.09 4.20 4.55
N THR A 130 6.04 2.98 5.05
CA THR A 130 6.72 1.84 4.40
C THR A 130 5.82 0.61 4.41
N TRP A 131 5.75 -0.04 3.26
CA TRP A 131 5.15 -1.35 3.07
C TRP A 131 6.13 -2.25 2.33
N THR A 132 6.34 -3.44 2.86
CA THR A 132 7.18 -4.49 2.25
C THR A 132 6.61 -5.84 2.70
N PRO A 133 6.46 -6.84 1.82
CA PRO A 133 5.97 -8.16 2.25
C PRO A 133 6.91 -8.82 3.27
N TYR A 134 8.20 -8.51 3.25
CA TYR A 134 9.23 -8.86 4.23
C TYR A 134 10.42 -7.86 4.10
N PRO A 135 11.40 -7.75 5.04
CA PRO A 135 12.38 -6.67 4.98
C PRO A 135 13.28 -6.81 3.76
N GLY A 136 13.52 -5.68 3.09
CA GLY A 136 14.36 -5.63 1.89
C GLY A 136 13.73 -6.22 0.64
N ALA A 137 12.47 -6.65 0.67
CA ALA A 137 11.81 -7.25 -0.48
C ALA A 137 11.89 -6.32 -1.73
N PRO A 138 12.04 -6.89 -2.94
CA PRO A 138 12.15 -6.12 -4.17
C PRO A 138 10.86 -5.39 -4.52
N VAL A 139 9.71 -5.88 -4.05
CA VAL A 139 8.43 -5.17 -4.14
C VAL A 139 8.18 -4.37 -2.86
N ARG A 140 7.98 -3.05 -2.99
CA ARG A 140 7.78 -2.16 -1.84
C ARG A 140 6.95 -0.93 -2.17
N GLY A 141 6.28 -0.40 -1.16
CA GLY A 141 5.66 0.91 -1.17
C GLY A 141 6.39 1.81 -0.17
N GLU A 142 6.85 2.97 -0.60
CA GLU A 142 7.43 3.99 0.28
C GLU A 142 6.82 5.34 -0.05
N TYR A 143 6.46 6.08 1.00
CA TYR A 143 5.95 7.43 0.86
C TYR A 143 6.45 8.30 2.01
N ARG A 144 6.89 9.53 1.71
CA ARG A 144 7.49 10.43 2.69
C ARG A 144 6.85 11.81 2.62
N VAL A 145 6.53 12.36 3.79
CA VAL A 145 6.10 13.74 3.96
C VAL A 145 7.12 14.47 4.85
N GLY A 146 7.63 15.60 4.35
CA GLY A 146 8.64 16.40 5.04
C GLY A 146 10.08 15.91 4.80
N ASP A 147 11.02 16.66 5.35
CA ASP A 147 12.45 16.42 5.14
C ASP A 147 12.94 15.17 5.88
N ARG A 148 14.12 14.65 5.53
CA ARG A 148 14.83 13.66 6.35
C ARG A 148 15.52 14.40 7.51
N PRO A 149 15.46 13.91 8.76
CA PRO A 149 16.24 14.49 9.83
C PRO A 149 17.74 14.42 9.51
N PRO A 150 18.52 15.48 9.81
CA PRO A 150 19.98 15.42 9.76
C PRO A 150 20.54 14.31 10.65
N ASP A 151 21.70 13.77 10.31
CA ASP A 151 22.32 12.69 11.08
C ASP A 151 22.93 13.17 12.41
N THR A 152 22.95 14.49 12.65
CA THR A 152 23.59 15.14 13.81
C THR A 152 22.61 15.60 14.89
N VAL A 153 21.30 15.36 14.72
CA VAL A 153 20.28 15.85 15.66
C VAL A 153 19.58 14.71 16.38
N ASP A 154 19.15 14.98 17.61
CA ASP A 154 18.32 14.05 18.35
C ASP A 154 16.93 13.93 17.71
N VAL A 155 16.58 12.70 17.33
CA VAL A 155 15.30 12.38 16.70
C VAL A 155 14.43 11.60 17.68
N ARG A 156 13.23 12.11 17.93
CA ARG A 156 12.16 11.34 18.57
C ARG A 156 11.31 10.67 17.50
N ALA A 157 11.01 9.40 17.66
CA ALA A 157 10.20 8.64 16.72
C ALA A 157 9.02 7.95 17.40
N ALA A 158 7.91 7.84 16.67
CA ALA A 158 6.78 7.02 17.05
C ALA A 158 6.23 6.33 15.79
N THR A 159 5.66 5.13 15.96
CA THR A 159 5.19 4.33 14.84
C THR A 159 3.76 3.88 15.08
N VAL A 160 2.92 4.02 14.05
CA VAL A 160 1.60 3.39 13.98
C VAL A 160 1.56 2.43 12.80
N THR A 161 0.75 1.39 12.90
CA THR A 161 0.54 0.41 11.83
C THR A 161 -0.87 0.55 11.30
N VAL A 162 -1.01 0.57 9.98
CA VAL A 162 -2.31 0.56 9.30
C VAL A 162 -2.40 -0.66 8.36
N PRO A 163 -3.62 -1.14 8.04
CA PRO A 163 -3.80 -2.23 7.09
C PRO A 163 -3.28 -1.85 5.70
N SER A 164 -2.66 -2.80 4.99
CA SER A 164 -2.28 -2.62 3.57
C SER A 164 -3.42 -2.91 2.59
N GLY A 165 -4.55 -3.42 3.09
CA GLY A 165 -5.63 -3.98 2.26
C GLY A 165 -5.37 -5.42 1.79
N MET A 166 -4.20 -5.99 2.11
CA MET A 166 -3.84 -7.36 1.75
C MET A 166 -4.13 -8.35 2.89
N GLU A 167 -4.42 -9.60 2.52
CA GLU A 167 -4.66 -10.67 3.49
C GLU A 167 -3.42 -10.98 4.34
N ASN A 168 -3.63 -11.35 5.59
CA ASN A 168 -2.55 -11.80 6.46
C ASN A 168 -2.19 -13.27 6.15
N VAL A 169 -1.09 -13.47 5.45
CA VAL A 169 -0.60 -14.80 5.05
C VAL A 169 0.51 -15.33 5.96
N SER A 170 0.66 -14.83 7.19
CA SER A 170 1.77 -15.25 8.08
C SER A 170 1.71 -16.74 8.45
N GLU A 171 0.51 -17.29 8.66
CA GLU A 171 0.31 -18.71 8.97
C GLU A 171 0.44 -19.58 7.72
N PRO A 172 -0.25 -19.30 6.59
CA PRO A 172 -0.02 -19.98 5.32
C PRO A 172 1.45 -19.98 4.87
N ALA A 173 2.19 -18.90 5.12
CA ALA A 173 3.62 -18.83 4.80
C ALA A 173 4.46 -19.80 5.64
N ARG A 174 4.11 -20.03 6.91
CA ARG A 174 4.83 -20.99 7.77
C ARG A 174 4.55 -22.42 7.33
N GLU A 175 3.29 -22.75 7.07
CA GLU A 175 2.91 -24.07 6.52
C GLU A 175 3.59 -24.33 5.17
N ALA A 176 3.65 -23.32 4.30
CA ALA A 176 4.31 -23.41 3.01
C ALA A 176 5.85 -23.51 3.13
N ALA A 177 6.45 -23.00 4.22
CA ALA A 177 7.87 -23.19 4.49
C ALA A 177 8.20 -24.66 4.80
N ASP A 178 7.32 -25.31 5.57
CA ASP A 178 7.51 -26.72 5.99
C ASP A 178 7.33 -27.69 4.82
N THR A 179 6.41 -27.39 3.90
CA THR A 179 6.05 -28.28 2.78
C THR A 179 6.76 -27.95 1.47
N GLY A 180 7.00 -26.66 1.20
CA GLY A 180 7.51 -26.18 -0.08
C GLY A 180 8.79 -25.35 0.03
N GLY A 181 9.38 -25.21 1.21
CA GLY A 181 10.59 -24.41 1.43
C GLY A 181 10.42 -22.96 0.93
N TYR A 182 11.49 -22.38 0.36
CA TYR A 182 11.42 -21.01 -0.19
C TYR A 182 10.41 -20.88 -1.34
N ASP A 183 10.22 -21.93 -2.13
CA ASP A 183 9.27 -21.95 -3.25
C ASP A 183 7.82 -21.80 -2.73
N GLY A 184 7.49 -22.52 -1.65
CA GLY A 184 6.19 -22.39 -0.97
C GLY A 184 5.98 -20.98 -0.40
N VAL A 185 6.92 -20.48 0.40
CA VAL A 185 6.82 -19.15 1.04
C VAL A 185 6.67 -18.05 -0.02
N SER A 186 7.53 -18.07 -1.05
CA SER A 186 7.51 -17.05 -2.10
C SER A 186 6.22 -17.09 -2.92
N THR A 187 5.64 -18.26 -3.17
CA THR A 187 4.37 -18.41 -3.89
C THR A 187 3.21 -17.83 -3.10
N VAL A 188 3.12 -18.14 -1.80
CA VAL A 188 2.08 -17.59 -0.91
C VAL A 188 2.17 -16.06 -0.85
N VAL A 189 3.38 -15.53 -0.66
CA VAL A 189 3.60 -14.08 -0.60
C VAL A 189 3.30 -13.42 -1.95
N ALA A 190 3.78 -13.98 -3.05
CA ALA A 190 3.54 -13.43 -4.38
C ALA A 190 2.06 -13.37 -4.72
N ARG A 191 1.31 -14.45 -4.43
CA ARG A 191 -0.14 -14.49 -4.64
C ARG A 191 -0.84 -13.41 -3.83
N SER A 192 -0.52 -13.27 -2.55
CA SER A 192 -1.11 -12.24 -1.69
C SER A 192 -0.83 -10.82 -2.21
N VAL A 193 0.38 -10.57 -2.72
CA VAL A 193 0.74 -9.28 -3.32
C VAL A 193 -0.01 -9.06 -4.64
N VAL A 194 -0.05 -10.04 -5.54
CA VAL A 194 -0.74 -9.92 -6.84
C VAL A 194 -2.24 -9.71 -6.63
N ASP A 195 -2.89 -10.55 -5.82
CA ASP A 195 -4.32 -10.43 -5.53
C ASP A 195 -4.64 -9.15 -4.76
N GLY A 196 -3.73 -8.65 -3.93
CA GLY A 196 -3.88 -7.38 -3.22
C GLY A 196 -3.73 -6.15 -4.12
N LEU A 197 -2.78 -6.16 -5.06
CA LEU A 197 -2.58 -5.07 -6.01
C LEU A 197 -3.61 -5.09 -7.14
N PHE A 198 -4.03 -6.29 -7.54
CA PHE A 198 -4.95 -6.57 -8.62
C PHE A 198 -6.11 -7.46 -8.16
N PRO A 199 -6.99 -6.99 -7.26
CA PRO A 199 -8.13 -7.79 -6.81
C PRO A 199 -8.96 -8.24 -8.02
N PRO A 200 -9.17 -9.55 -8.26
CA PRO A 200 -9.69 -10.03 -9.55
C PRO A 200 -11.05 -9.45 -9.93
N ALA A 201 -11.97 -9.30 -8.97
CA ALA A 201 -13.30 -8.76 -9.20
C ALA A 201 -13.26 -7.26 -9.52
N GLN A 202 -12.56 -6.47 -8.71
CA GLN A 202 -12.42 -5.02 -8.88
C GLN A 202 -11.66 -4.68 -10.16
N SER A 203 -10.61 -5.44 -10.46
CA SER A 203 -9.86 -5.33 -11.71
C SER A 203 -10.75 -5.62 -12.93
N ARG A 204 -11.61 -6.64 -12.82
CA ARG A 204 -12.56 -7.01 -13.88
C ARG A 204 -13.59 -5.91 -14.12
N TYR A 205 -14.06 -5.24 -13.07
CA TYR A 205 -14.93 -4.07 -13.19
C TYR A 205 -14.19 -2.86 -13.79
N ALA A 206 -12.96 -2.60 -13.36
CA ALA A 206 -12.17 -1.49 -13.90
C ALA A 206 -11.88 -1.64 -15.39
N LEU A 207 -11.53 -2.85 -15.84
CA LEU A 207 -11.28 -3.16 -17.26
C LEU A 207 -12.53 -3.07 -18.15
N ARG A 208 -13.73 -3.27 -17.60
CA ARG A 208 -15.00 -3.05 -18.33
C ARG A 208 -15.56 -1.64 -18.15
N GLY A 209 -14.97 -0.85 -17.26
CA GLY A 209 -15.46 0.48 -16.94
C GLY A 209 -15.08 1.50 -18.01
N ASP A 210 -15.74 2.64 -17.97
CA ASP A 210 -15.44 3.74 -18.87
C ASP A 210 -14.05 4.33 -18.61
N TYR A 211 -13.58 5.03 -19.65
CA TYR A 211 -12.36 5.82 -19.58
C TYR A 211 -12.36 6.75 -18.34
N PRO A 212 -11.22 6.88 -17.62
CA PRO A 212 -9.93 6.25 -17.89
C PRO A 212 -9.72 4.90 -17.17
N SER A 213 -10.75 4.32 -16.54
CA SER A 213 -10.57 3.17 -15.62
C SER A 213 -9.99 1.94 -16.31
N ALA A 214 -10.48 1.60 -17.51
CA ALA A 214 -9.98 0.47 -18.28
C ALA A 214 -8.52 0.65 -18.70
N VAL A 215 -8.19 1.82 -19.24
CA VAL A 215 -6.82 2.17 -19.68
C VAL A 215 -5.83 2.12 -18.52
N LEU A 216 -6.20 2.70 -17.37
CA LEU A 216 -5.35 2.70 -16.18
C LEU A 216 -5.10 1.29 -15.63
N MET A 217 -6.13 0.44 -15.61
CA MET A 217 -5.99 -0.94 -15.14
C MET A 217 -5.16 -1.78 -16.13
N ALA A 218 -5.40 -1.63 -17.44
CA ALA A 218 -4.62 -2.30 -18.48
C ALA A 218 -3.12 -1.95 -18.38
N ALA A 219 -2.81 -0.65 -18.38
CA ALA A 219 -1.43 -0.16 -18.26
C ALA A 219 -0.75 -0.66 -16.97
N ARG A 220 -1.49 -0.78 -15.87
CA ARG A 220 -0.96 -1.30 -14.60
C ARG A 220 -0.61 -2.79 -14.67
N TYR A 221 -1.46 -3.60 -15.30
CA TYR A 221 -1.21 -5.03 -15.51
C TYR A 221 0.02 -5.23 -16.41
N GLU A 222 0.09 -4.52 -17.53
CA GLU A 222 1.21 -4.59 -18.47
C GLU A 222 2.51 -4.13 -17.84
N ARG A 223 2.48 -3.03 -17.06
CA ARG A 223 3.65 -2.55 -16.32
C ARG A 223 4.13 -3.59 -15.32
N MET A 224 3.24 -4.19 -14.53
CA MET A 224 3.61 -5.24 -13.58
C MET A 224 4.18 -6.47 -14.29
N ALA A 225 3.59 -6.88 -15.41
CA ALA A 225 4.07 -7.98 -16.22
C ALA A 225 5.50 -7.72 -16.72
N GLY A 226 5.73 -6.55 -17.34
CA GLY A 226 7.06 -6.13 -17.80
C GLY A 226 8.10 -6.10 -16.67
N LEU A 227 7.76 -5.55 -15.51
CA LEU A 227 8.66 -5.48 -14.34
C LEU A 227 8.99 -6.85 -13.75
N THR A 228 8.10 -7.83 -13.91
CA THR A 228 8.33 -9.22 -13.45
C THR A 228 8.89 -10.13 -14.54
N GLY A 229 9.09 -9.60 -15.76
CA GLY A 229 9.64 -10.36 -16.89
C GLY A 229 8.64 -11.32 -17.55
N THR A 230 7.34 -11.06 -17.40
CA THR A 230 6.26 -11.80 -18.06
C THR A 230 5.45 -10.88 -18.98
N SER A 231 4.45 -11.43 -19.65
CA SER A 231 3.51 -10.68 -20.49
C SER A 231 2.09 -11.11 -20.16
N VAL A 232 1.15 -10.16 -20.24
CA VAL A 232 -0.28 -10.41 -20.10
C VAL A 232 -1.00 -9.88 -21.33
N ALA A 233 -2.06 -10.57 -21.75
CA ALA A 233 -2.89 -10.16 -22.86
C ALA A 233 -4.23 -9.66 -22.34
N VAL A 234 -4.27 -8.39 -21.91
CA VAL A 234 -5.41 -7.77 -21.19
C VAL A 234 -6.74 -7.93 -21.94
N GLU A 235 -6.72 -7.90 -23.27
CA GLU A 235 -7.93 -8.06 -24.10
C GLU A 235 -8.41 -9.51 -24.25
N ARG A 236 -7.53 -10.48 -24.02
CA ARG A 236 -7.78 -11.91 -24.31
C ARG A 236 -7.86 -12.77 -23.05
N GLN A 237 -7.35 -12.29 -21.93
CA GLN A 237 -7.30 -13.01 -20.66
C GLN A 237 -8.29 -12.43 -19.65
N SER A 238 -8.85 -13.31 -18.83
CA SER A 238 -9.55 -12.90 -17.62
C SER A 238 -8.55 -12.36 -16.58
N THR A 239 -9.03 -11.58 -15.61
CA THR A 239 -8.21 -11.08 -14.50
C THR A 239 -7.65 -12.20 -13.62
N VAL A 240 -8.37 -13.32 -13.52
CA VAL A 240 -7.90 -14.51 -12.81
C VAL A 240 -6.72 -15.15 -13.55
N GLU A 241 -6.79 -15.24 -14.89
CA GLU A 241 -5.69 -15.75 -15.70
C GLU A 241 -4.47 -14.83 -15.65
N MET A 242 -4.67 -13.50 -15.76
CA MET A 242 -3.57 -12.55 -15.62
C MET A 242 -2.90 -12.64 -14.24
N ASN A 243 -3.66 -12.72 -13.15
CA ASN A 243 -3.09 -12.92 -11.81
C ASN A 243 -2.36 -14.26 -11.67
N ARG A 244 -2.91 -15.32 -12.29
CA ARG A 244 -2.28 -16.65 -12.32
C ARG A 244 -0.95 -16.63 -13.06
N ASP A 245 -0.79 -15.80 -14.08
CA ASP A 245 0.45 -15.68 -14.85
C ASP A 245 1.47 -14.74 -14.16
N LEU A 246 1.01 -13.66 -13.52
CA LEU A 246 1.85 -12.75 -12.74
C LEU A 246 2.42 -13.39 -11.47
N THR A 247 1.66 -14.27 -10.82
CA THR A 247 2.03 -14.84 -9.52
C THR A 247 3.34 -15.65 -9.57
N PRO A 248 3.53 -16.62 -10.50
CA PRO A 248 4.78 -17.36 -10.63
C PRO A 248 5.98 -16.47 -10.99
N ALA A 249 5.77 -15.44 -11.82
CA ALA A 249 6.82 -14.50 -12.20
C ALA A 249 7.33 -13.72 -10.97
N LEU A 250 6.41 -13.19 -10.15
CA LEU A 250 6.76 -12.53 -8.90
C LEU A 250 7.37 -13.52 -7.88
N ALA A 251 6.79 -14.73 -7.75
CA ALA A 251 7.27 -15.76 -6.82
C ALA A 251 8.73 -16.15 -7.10
N THR A 252 9.10 -16.32 -8.37
CA THR A 252 10.48 -16.64 -8.78
C THR A 252 11.47 -15.57 -8.31
N ARG A 253 11.06 -14.30 -8.42
CA ARG A 253 11.88 -13.15 -8.01
C ARG A 253 12.01 -13.10 -6.48
N LEU A 254 10.89 -13.21 -5.76
CA LEU A 254 10.88 -13.22 -4.29
C LEU A 254 11.65 -14.42 -3.73
N ARG A 255 11.56 -15.59 -4.34
CA ARG A 255 12.32 -16.78 -3.94
C ARG A 255 13.82 -16.55 -4.00
N THR A 256 14.28 -15.97 -5.11
CA THR A 256 15.71 -15.68 -5.33
C THR A 256 16.21 -14.70 -4.27
N ASP A 257 15.45 -13.64 -4.02
CA ASP A 257 15.76 -12.66 -2.97
C ASP A 257 15.75 -13.30 -1.57
N MET A 258 14.73 -14.09 -1.22
CA MET A 258 14.65 -14.78 0.08
C MET A 258 15.83 -15.74 0.31
N ARG A 259 16.21 -16.55 -0.69
CA ARG A 259 17.36 -17.46 -0.60
C ARG A 259 18.68 -16.72 -0.36
N SER A 260 18.80 -15.48 -0.84
CA SER A 260 19.99 -14.66 -0.61
C SER A 260 20.02 -13.98 0.75
N ARG A 261 18.85 -13.80 1.39
CA ARG A 261 18.70 -12.98 2.60
C ARG A 261 18.51 -13.77 3.90
N TYR A 262 17.89 -14.93 3.82
CA TYR A 262 17.54 -15.72 5.01
C TYR A 262 18.26 -17.05 4.98
N ASP A 263 18.69 -17.51 6.15
CA ASP A 263 19.39 -18.79 6.30
C ASP A 263 18.47 -20.01 6.08
N SER A 264 17.17 -19.85 6.36
CA SER A 264 16.17 -20.90 6.12
C SER A 264 14.82 -20.38 5.60
N PRO A 265 13.99 -21.25 4.98
CA PRO A 265 12.60 -20.93 4.63
C PRO A 265 11.76 -20.52 5.84
N ALA A 266 11.99 -21.13 7.01
CA ALA A 266 11.29 -20.80 8.24
C ALA A 266 11.58 -19.36 8.69
N ASP A 267 12.82 -18.89 8.53
CA ASP A 267 13.20 -17.50 8.84
C ASP A 267 12.52 -16.52 7.87
N ALA A 268 12.50 -16.87 6.58
CA ALA A 268 11.79 -16.08 5.57
C ALA A 268 10.29 -15.98 5.90
N ALA A 269 9.64 -17.09 6.23
CA ALA A 269 8.23 -17.14 6.61
C ALA A 269 7.93 -16.33 7.87
N ARG A 270 8.78 -16.39 8.89
CA ARG A 270 8.64 -15.58 10.11
C ARG A 270 8.75 -14.08 9.86
N ALA A 271 9.46 -13.68 8.81
CA ALA A 271 9.63 -12.27 8.44
C ALA A 271 8.46 -11.69 7.62
N VAL A 272 7.53 -12.54 7.15
CA VAL A 272 6.39 -12.14 6.32
C VAL A 272 5.42 -11.22 7.09
N ARG A 273 4.98 -10.14 6.43
CA ARG A 273 4.09 -9.11 6.99
C ARG A 273 3.33 -8.33 5.92
N VAL A 274 2.78 -9.05 4.93
CA VAL A 274 2.09 -8.48 3.76
C VAL A 274 0.92 -7.55 4.13
N SER A 275 0.20 -7.83 5.22
CA SER A 275 -1.02 -7.13 5.61
C SER A 275 -0.81 -5.76 6.31
N ARG A 276 0.43 -5.32 6.50
CA ARG A 276 0.77 -4.19 7.38
C ARG A 276 1.59 -3.11 6.68
N VAL A 277 1.12 -1.87 6.77
CA VAL A 277 1.88 -0.66 6.41
C VAL A 277 2.34 0.02 7.70
N ARG A 278 3.61 0.43 7.74
CA ARG A 278 4.20 1.11 8.89
C ARG A 278 4.30 2.61 8.62
N VAL A 279 3.68 3.42 9.46
CA VAL A 279 3.77 4.88 9.45
C VAL A 279 4.66 5.31 10.61
N THR A 280 5.87 5.77 10.32
CA THR A 280 6.83 6.26 11.31
C THR A 280 6.87 7.79 11.28
N VAL A 281 6.49 8.42 12.38
CA VAL A 281 6.63 9.85 12.59
C VAL A 281 7.95 10.11 13.30
N ARG A 282 8.72 11.06 12.79
CA ARG A 282 9.97 11.54 13.38
C ARG A 282 9.85 13.05 13.63
N THR A 283 10.34 13.49 14.80
CA THR A 283 10.40 14.91 15.17
C THR A 283 11.79 15.25 15.69
N TRP A 284 12.28 16.44 15.35
CA TRP A 284 13.58 16.95 15.78
C TRP A 284 13.57 18.48 15.89
N SER A 285 14.55 19.03 16.60
CA SER A 285 14.73 20.48 16.72
C SER A 285 15.27 21.07 15.40
N PRO A 286 14.90 22.32 15.02
CA PRO A 286 15.22 22.90 13.73
C PRO A 286 16.70 23.00 13.34
#